data_AF-A0AAJ3LA05-F1
#
_entry.id   AF-A0AAJ3LA05-F1
#
_cell.length_a   1.000
_cell.length_b   1.000
_cell.length_c   1.000
_cell.angle_alpha   90.00
_cell.angle_beta   90.00
_cell.angle_gamma   90.00
#
_symmetry.space_group_name_H-M   'P 1'
#
loop_
_entity.id
_entity.type
_entity.pdbx_description
1 polymer ?
#
loop_
_entity_poly.entity_id
_entity_poly.type
_entity_poly.pdbx_seq_one_letter_code
_entity_poly.pdbx_strand_id
1 'polypeptide(L)'
;MNLKIALLGSIILFSPLHQAYADTCSKNIYNGYDCRYDDGTTSTSSANIYGGENTRYSDGRTSQSSANIYGGQDTRNSDGTTSRSSRNIYDGQDTRNSDGTSARSSGNIYGGHDTRYSDGRSSRSRANIYGGQDTDH
;
A
#
# COMPACT_ATOMS: atom_id res chain seq x y z
N MET A 1 27.38 -4.28 -4.66
CA MET A 1 26.16 -4.37 -5.48
C MET A 1 25.04 -3.73 -4.68
N ASN A 2 24.63 -2.52 -5.06
CA ASN A 2 23.71 -1.73 -4.26
C ASN A 2 22.29 -2.28 -4.47
N LEU A 3 21.86 -3.13 -3.54
CA LEU A 3 20.47 -3.57 -3.44
C LEU A 3 19.65 -2.31 -3.15
N LYS A 4 19.13 -1.67 -4.20
CA LYS A 4 18.11 -0.63 -4.08
C LYS A 4 16.91 -1.36 -3.48
N ILE A 5 16.86 -1.38 -2.15
CA ILE A 5 15.69 -1.78 -1.37
C ILE A 5 14.54 -1.07 -2.05
N ALA A 6 13.67 -1.84 -2.68
CA ALA A 6 12.47 -1.32 -3.30
C ALA A 6 11.69 -0.67 -2.16
N LEU A 7 11.90 0.63 -2.00
CA LEU A 7 11.24 1.46 -1.02
C LEU A 7 9.77 1.22 -1.25
N LEU A 8 9.13 0.67 -0.21
CA LEU A 8 7.69 0.53 -0.03
C LEU A 8 6.96 1.47 -0.96
N GLY A 9 6.58 0.96 -2.13
CA GLY A 9 5.66 1.61 -3.00
C GLY A 9 4.32 1.48 -2.33
N SER A 10 4.12 2.29 -1.28
CA SER A 10 2.85 2.63 -0.65
C SER A 10 1.78 1.63 -1.00
N ILE A 11 1.69 0.54 -0.22
CA ILE A 11 0.51 -0.31 -0.19
C ILE A 11 -0.60 0.56 0.44
N ILE A 12 -1.04 1.57 -0.30
CA ILE A 12 -2.32 2.21 -0.13
C ILE A 12 -3.28 1.22 -0.79
N LEU A 13 -3.59 0.13 -0.08
CA LEU A 13 -4.67 -0.77 -0.45
C LEU A 13 -5.97 -0.05 -0.11
N PHE A 14 -6.32 0.93 -0.96
CA PHE A 14 -7.63 1.54 -0.98
C PHE A 14 -8.63 0.44 -1.37
N SER A 15 -9.30 -0.12 -0.38
CA SER A 15 -10.50 -0.93 -0.60
C SER A 15 -11.67 0.05 -0.55
N PRO A 16 -12.39 0.29 -1.66
CA PRO A 16 -13.45 1.31 -1.67
C PRO A 16 -14.68 0.91 -0.85
N LEU A 17 -14.83 -0.37 -0.49
CA LEU A 17 -15.96 -0.85 0.30
C LEU A 17 -15.81 -0.67 1.82
N HIS A 18 -14.58 -0.55 2.33
CA HIS A 18 -14.30 -0.24 3.74
C HIS A 18 -12.99 0.55 3.77
N GLN A 19 -13.09 1.84 4.03
CA GLN A 19 -11.96 2.79 4.06
C GLN A 19 -11.12 2.59 5.33
N ALA A 20 -10.67 1.37 5.56
CA ALA A 20 -9.76 1.03 6.62
C ALA A 20 -8.37 1.49 6.21
N TYR A 21 -7.76 2.32 7.03
CA TYR A 21 -6.41 2.77 6.83
C TYR A 21 -5.43 1.90 7.64
N ALA A 22 -4.27 1.56 7.08
CA ALA A 22 -3.26 0.72 7.73
C ALA A 22 -2.38 1.46 8.76
N ASP A 23 -2.80 1.50 10.03
CA ASP A 23 -2.10 2.16 11.15
C ASP A 23 -0.63 1.74 11.30
N THR A 24 -0.38 0.44 11.26
CA THR A 24 0.97 -0.13 11.42
C THR A 24 1.13 -1.35 10.54
N CYS A 25 2.23 -1.41 9.83
CA CYS A 25 2.65 -2.57 9.06
C CYS A 25 4.05 -2.98 9.47
N SER A 26 4.29 -4.29 9.59
CA SER A 26 5.59 -4.87 9.93
C SER A 26 5.99 -5.88 8.86
N LYS A 27 7.27 -5.93 8.49
CA LYS A 27 7.73 -6.89 7.49
C LYS A 27 7.66 -8.31 8.07
N ASN A 28 7.16 -9.26 7.28
CA ASN A 28 7.05 -10.66 7.68
C ASN A 28 8.07 -11.56 6.94
N ILE A 29 8.09 -12.84 7.33
CA ILE A 29 9.03 -13.84 6.78
C ILE A 29 8.76 -14.20 5.31
N TYR A 30 7.61 -13.80 4.76
CA TYR A 30 7.20 -14.10 3.39
C TYR A 30 7.52 -12.97 2.41
N ASN A 31 8.42 -12.06 2.80
CA ASN A 31 8.74 -10.84 2.06
C ASN A 31 7.52 -9.96 1.76
N GLY A 32 6.47 -10.07 2.58
CA GLY A 32 5.34 -9.15 2.60
C GLY A 32 5.25 -8.46 3.95
N TYR A 33 4.03 -8.08 4.33
CA TYR A 33 3.75 -7.33 5.55
C TYR A 33 2.58 -7.91 6.32
N ASP A 34 2.65 -7.79 7.64
CA ASP A 34 1.51 -7.94 8.54
C ASP A 34 1.06 -6.54 8.96
N CYS A 35 -0.18 -6.19 8.67
CA CYS A 35 -0.73 -4.86 8.92
C CYS A 35 -1.92 -4.91 9.88
N ARG A 36 -2.05 -3.89 10.71
CA ARG A 36 -3.24 -3.58 11.50
C ARG A 36 -3.83 -2.27 11.00
N TYR A 37 -5.15 -2.23 10.92
CA TYR A 37 -5.91 -1.09 10.42
C TYR A 37 -6.66 -0.38 11.56
N ASP A 38 -7.04 0.87 11.30
CA ASP A 38 -7.77 1.77 12.21
C ASP A 38 -9.15 1.23 12.63
N ASP A 39 -9.80 0.47 11.75
CA ASP A 39 -11.07 -0.23 12.02
C ASP A 39 -10.89 -1.54 12.82
N GLY A 40 -9.65 -1.88 13.19
CA GLY A 40 -9.29 -3.06 13.96
C GLY A 40 -9.10 -4.33 13.14
N THR A 41 -9.34 -4.30 11.82
CA THR A 41 -9.01 -5.41 10.92
C THR A 41 -7.50 -5.59 10.81
N THR A 42 -7.07 -6.75 10.32
CA THR A 42 -5.66 -7.05 10.05
C THR A 42 -5.49 -7.67 8.67
N SER A 43 -4.28 -7.61 8.13
CA SER A 43 -3.93 -8.32 6.91
C SER A 43 -2.53 -8.93 6.99
N THR A 44 -2.33 -9.97 6.19
CA THR A 44 -1.01 -10.59 5.96
C THR A 44 -0.81 -10.68 4.46
N SER A 45 0.32 -10.18 3.99
CA SER A 45 0.73 -10.26 2.59
C SER A 45 1.98 -11.10 2.39
N SER A 46 2.17 -11.56 1.15
CA SER A 46 3.35 -12.31 0.72
C SER A 46 3.73 -11.88 -0.68
N ALA A 47 5.02 -11.73 -0.94
CA ALA A 47 5.52 -11.42 -2.28
C ALA A 47 5.13 -12.53 -3.27
N ASN A 48 4.72 -12.14 -4.47
CA ASN A 48 4.34 -13.07 -5.54
C ASN A 48 5.30 -12.99 -6.74
N ILE A 49 5.17 -13.95 -7.65
CA ILE A 49 6.04 -14.08 -8.84
C ILE A 49 5.88 -12.94 -9.85
N TYR A 50 4.84 -12.11 -9.72
CA TYR A 50 4.55 -10.99 -10.60
C TYR A 50 5.11 -9.66 -10.09
N GLY A 51 5.97 -9.70 -9.07
CA GLY A 51 6.58 -8.50 -8.49
C GLY A 51 5.60 -7.64 -7.68
N GLY A 52 4.46 -8.20 -7.28
CA GLY A 52 3.53 -7.60 -6.32
C GLY A 52 3.33 -8.52 -5.13
N GLU A 53 2.17 -8.43 -4.49
CA GLU A 53 1.84 -9.20 -3.29
C GLU A 53 0.47 -9.88 -3.39
N ASN A 54 0.32 -11.01 -2.71
CA ASN A 54 -0.98 -11.60 -2.39
C ASN A 54 -1.30 -11.25 -0.94
N THR A 55 -2.44 -10.60 -0.69
CA THR A 55 -2.85 -10.16 0.65
C THR A 55 -4.15 -10.84 1.06
N ARG A 56 -4.20 -11.29 2.31
CA ARG A 56 -5.42 -11.81 2.95
C ARG A 56 -5.77 -10.93 4.15
N TYR A 57 -7.02 -10.54 4.22
CA TYR A 57 -7.57 -9.75 5.33
C TYR A 57 -8.27 -10.66 6.34
N SER A 58 -8.35 -10.23 7.59
CA SER A 58 -9.00 -10.97 8.69
C SER A 58 -10.51 -11.14 8.48
N ASP A 59 -11.13 -10.28 7.67
CA ASP A 59 -12.54 -10.34 7.31
C ASP A 59 -12.84 -11.23 6.09
N GLY A 60 -11.83 -11.95 5.59
CA GLY A 60 -11.96 -12.90 4.48
C GLY A 60 -11.77 -12.29 3.10
N ARG A 61 -11.61 -10.96 2.97
CA ARG A 61 -11.22 -10.34 1.69
C ARG A 61 -9.81 -10.77 1.29
N THR A 62 -9.53 -10.71 0.00
CA THR A 62 -8.18 -10.88 -0.54
C THR A 62 -7.87 -9.86 -1.61
N SER A 63 -6.59 -9.58 -1.81
CA SER A 63 -6.12 -8.81 -2.96
C SER A 63 -4.89 -9.46 -3.57
N GLN A 64 -4.69 -9.21 -4.85
CA GLN A 64 -3.50 -9.59 -5.58
C GLN A 64 -3.01 -8.40 -6.37
N SER A 65 -1.72 -8.09 -6.25
CA SER A 65 -1.07 -7.06 -7.05
C SER A 65 0.06 -7.62 -7.91
N SER A 66 0.40 -6.89 -8.96
CA SER A 66 1.51 -7.18 -9.86
C SER A 66 2.22 -5.88 -10.25
N ALA A 67 3.54 -5.92 -10.39
CA ALA A 67 4.29 -4.77 -10.89
C ALA A 67 3.85 -4.42 -12.32
N ASN A 68 3.75 -3.12 -12.61
CA ASN A 68 3.42 -2.64 -13.96
C ASN A 68 4.56 -1.82 -14.58
N ILE A 69 4.45 -1.56 -15.88
CA ILE A 69 5.49 -0.86 -16.66
C ILE A 69 5.72 0.61 -16.25
N TYR A 70 4.83 1.18 -15.43
CA TYR A 70 4.93 2.56 -14.95
C TYR A 70 5.60 2.65 -13.57
N GLY A 71 6.21 1.57 -13.10
CA GLY A 71 6.93 1.51 -11.83
C GLY A 71 6.02 1.54 -10.60
N GLY A 72 4.73 1.26 -10.77
CA GLY A 72 3.77 1.01 -9.69
C GLY A 72 3.20 -0.42 -9.78
N GLN A 73 1.98 -0.61 -9.28
CA GLN A 73 1.30 -1.90 -9.24
C GLN A 73 -0.11 -1.83 -9.84
N ASP A 74 -0.55 -2.94 -10.40
CA ASP A 74 -1.95 -3.20 -10.70
C ASP A 74 -2.50 -4.14 -9.65
N THR A 75 -3.58 -3.76 -8.97
CA THR A 75 -4.19 -4.52 -7.88
C THR A 75 -5.61 -4.91 -8.22
N ARG A 76 -5.99 -6.15 -7.89
CA ARG A 76 -7.36 -6.64 -7.93
C ARG A 76 -7.77 -7.15 -6.56
N ASN A 77 -8.94 -6.74 -6.09
CA ASN A 77 -9.54 -7.19 -4.86
C ASN A 77 -10.60 -8.28 -5.14
N SER A 78 -10.90 -9.11 -4.13
CA SER A 78 -11.90 -10.19 -4.24
C SER A 78 -13.33 -9.71 -4.45
N ASP A 79 -13.61 -8.43 -4.18
CA ASP A 79 -14.90 -7.77 -4.45
C ASP A 79 -15.02 -7.26 -5.90
N GLY A 80 -14.01 -7.49 -6.74
CA GLY A 80 -13.96 -7.06 -8.13
C GLY A 80 -13.42 -5.64 -8.34
N THR A 81 -13.15 -4.90 -7.27
CA THR A 81 -12.56 -3.56 -7.37
C THR A 81 -11.08 -3.67 -7.76
N THR A 82 -10.59 -2.64 -8.46
CA THR A 82 -9.20 -2.61 -8.94
C THR A 82 -8.56 -1.27 -8.70
N SER A 83 -7.23 -1.26 -8.62
CA SER A 83 -6.45 -0.04 -8.61
C SER A 83 -5.21 -0.16 -9.47
N ARG A 84 -4.74 0.98 -9.96
CA ARG A 84 -3.49 1.10 -10.72
C ARG A 84 -2.68 2.24 -10.16
N SER A 85 -1.42 1.97 -9.84
CA SER A 85 -0.47 2.97 -9.42
C SER A 85 0.69 3.14 -10.39
N SER A 86 1.30 4.32 -10.37
CA SER A 86 2.50 4.67 -11.14
C SER A 86 3.45 5.47 -10.28
N ARG A 87 4.76 5.24 -10.43
CA ARG A 87 5.77 6.05 -9.73
C ARG A 87 5.68 7.50 -10.18
N ASN A 88 5.75 8.42 -9.22
CA ASN A 88 5.85 9.85 -9.49
C ASN A 88 7.25 10.39 -9.16
N ILE A 89 7.49 11.67 -9.46
CA ILE A 89 8.81 12.32 -9.29
C ILE A 89 9.16 12.65 -7.82
N TYR A 90 8.26 12.42 -6.88
CA TYR A 90 8.43 12.79 -5.47
C TYR A 90 8.70 11.56 -4.60
N ASP A 91 9.34 10.53 -5.16
CA ASP A 91 9.59 9.26 -4.49
C ASP A 91 8.32 8.64 -3.87
N GLY A 92 7.19 8.79 -4.57
CA GLY A 92 5.91 8.20 -4.21
C GLY A 92 5.17 7.66 -5.44
N GLN A 93 3.86 7.48 -5.31
CA GLN A 93 2.99 6.95 -6.35
C GLN A 93 1.74 7.78 -6.55
N ASP A 94 1.25 7.80 -7.78
CA ASP A 94 -0.10 8.22 -8.14
C ASP A 94 -0.95 6.96 -8.31
N THR A 95 -2.03 6.84 -7.54
CA THR A 95 -2.95 5.69 -7.53
C THR A 95 -4.33 6.12 -7.99
N ARG A 96 -4.94 5.32 -8.87
CA ARG A 96 -6.33 5.47 -9.31
C ARG A 96 -7.09 4.17 -9.06
N ASN A 97 -8.29 4.29 -8.52
CA ASN A 97 -9.17 3.17 -8.22
C ASN A 97 -10.31 3.10 -9.25
N SER A 98 -10.91 1.92 -9.40
CA SER A 98 -12.00 1.67 -10.35
C SER A 98 -13.29 2.42 -10.01
N ASP A 99 -13.45 2.90 -8.78
CA ASP A 99 -14.57 3.73 -8.33
C ASP A 99 -14.37 5.23 -8.62
N GLY A 100 -13.25 5.61 -9.25
CA GLY A 100 -12.92 6.99 -9.58
C GLY A 100 -12.15 7.75 -8.49
N THR A 101 -11.96 7.15 -7.30
CA THR A 101 -11.12 7.75 -6.26
C THR A 101 -9.64 7.66 -6.64
N SER A 102 -8.83 8.56 -6.08
CA SER A 102 -7.39 8.59 -6.32
C SER A 102 -6.59 9.06 -5.12
N ALA A 103 -5.31 8.72 -5.13
CA ALA A 103 -4.36 9.14 -4.11
C ALA A 103 -3.03 9.54 -4.76
N ARG A 104 -2.31 10.48 -4.14
CA ARG A 104 -0.94 10.84 -4.48
C ARG A 104 -0.09 10.80 -3.23
N SER A 105 0.99 10.03 -3.27
CA SER A 105 1.98 9.98 -2.20
C SER A 105 3.30 10.65 -2.61
N SER A 106 4.04 11.12 -1.63
CA SER A 106 5.41 11.64 -1.76
C SER A 106 6.25 11.17 -0.58
N GLY A 107 7.49 10.75 -0.83
CA GLY A 107 8.44 10.41 0.22
C GLY A 107 8.67 11.56 1.21
N ASN A 108 8.85 11.24 2.48
CA ASN A 108 9.12 12.20 3.53
C ASN A 108 10.43 11.88 4.29
N ILE A 109 10.87 12.84 5.12
CA ILE A 109 12.15 12.76 5.84
C ILE A 109 12.20 11.65 6.91
N TYR A 110 11.06 11.06 7.27
CA TYR A 110 10.95 10.00 8.27
C TYR A 110 11.00 8.60 7.65
N GLY A 111 11.37 8.50 6.37
CA GLY A 111 11.46 7.23 5.65
C GLY A 111 10.09 6.62 5.32
N GLY A 112 9.01 7.40 5.41
CA GLY A 112 7.67 7.04 4.95
C GLY A 112 7.18 7.98 3.85
N HIS A 113 5.86 8.14 3.75
CA HIS A 113 5.20 8.95 2.73
C HIS A 113 4.11 9.84 3.32
N ASP A 114 4.01 11.04 2.75
CA ASP A 114 2.82 11.90 2.89
C ASP A 114 1.86 11.56 1.75
N THR A 115 0.62 11.23 2.06
CA THR A 115 -0.41 10.86 1.07
C THR A 115 -1.56 11.83 1.10
N ARG A 116 -2.05 12.25 -0.06
CA ARG A 116 -3.29 13.00 -0.23
C ARG A 116 -4.29 12.21 -1.05
N TYR A 117 -5.54 12.19 -0.59
CA TYR A 117 -6.65 11.50 -1.24
C TYR A 117 -7.55 12.50 -1.97
N SER A 118 -8.24 12.04 -3.01
CA SER A 118 -9.12 12.88 -3.84
C SER A 118 -10.32 13.46 -3.08
N ASP A 119 -10.65 12.93 -1.90
CA ASP A 119 -11.71 13.40 -1.02
C ASP A 119 -11.25 14.44 0.02
N GLY A 120 -10.01 14.92 -0.08
CA GLY A 120 -9.42 15.88 0.87
C GLY A 120 -8.73 15.22 2.07
N ARG A 121 -8.88 13.90 2.22
CA ARG A 121 -8.12 13.00 3.09
C ARG A 121 -6.60 13.28 3.04
N SER A 122 -5.87 13.13 4.14
CA SER A 122 -4.41 12.94 4.09
C SER A 122 -3.92 11.91 5.10
N SER A 123 -2.72 11.41 4.89
CA SER A 123 -2.02 10.61 5.89
C SER A 123 -0.51 10.85 5.83
N ARG A 124 0.21 10.53 6.91
CA ARG A 124 1.67 10.61 6.99
C ARG A 124 2.23 9.37 7.66
N SER A 125 3.02 8.62 6.91
CA SER A 125 3.70 7.44 7.42
C SER A 125 5.17 7.71 7.75
N ARG A 126 5.74 6.86 8.62
CA ARG A 126 7.14 6.85 9.02
C ARG A 126 7.64 5.42 9.09
N ALA A 127 8.91 5.18 8.80
CA ALA A 127 9.50 3.85 8.95
C ALA A 127 9.50 3.41 10.41
N ASN A 128 9.19 2.14 10.66
CA ASN A 128 9.26 1.54 12.00
C ASN A 128 10.42 0.53 12.13
N ILE A 129 10.70 0.11 13.36
CA ILE A 129 11.82 -0.79 13.68
C ILE A 129 11.63 -2.21 13.14
N TYR A 130 10.43 -2.56 12.69
CA TYR A 130 10.08 -3.88 12.15
C TYR A 130 10.16 -3.92 10.61
N GLY A 131 10.78 -2.91 10.00
CA GLY A 131 10.99 -2.86 8.56
C GLY A 131 9.73 -2.57 7.75
N GLY A 132 8.67 -2.08 8.39
CA GLY A 132 7.48 -1.53 7.74
C GLY A 132 7.27 -0.06 8.11
N GLN A 133 6.02 0.38 8.24
CA GLN A 133 5.67 1.78 8.50
C GLN A 133 4.53 1.89 9.52
N ASP A 134 4.58 2.97 10.31
CA ASP A 134 3.48 3.44 11.15
C ASP A 134 2.91 4.71 10.51
N THR A 135 1.61 4.92 10.61
CA THR A 135 0.97 6.04 9.90
C THR A 135 -0.14 6.71 10.69
N ASP A 136 -0.22 8.02 10.49
CA ASP A 136 -1.18 8.94 11.10
C ASP A 136 -2.14 9.52 10.03
N HIS A 137 -3.44 9.71 10.39
CA HIS A 137 -4.55 10.17 9.50
C HIS A 137 -5.06 11.55 9.89
#